data_AF-J0WVQ8-F1
#
_entry.id   AF-J0WVQ8-F1
#
_cell.length_a   1.000
_cell.length_b   1.000
_cell.length_c   1.000
_cell.angle_alpha   90.00
_cell.angle_beta   90.00
_cell.angle_gamma   90.00
#
_symmetry.space_group_name_H-M   'P 1'
#
loop_
_entity.id
_entity.type
_entity.pdbx_description
1 polymer ?
#
loop_
_entity_poly.entity_id
_entity_poly.type
_entity_poly.pdbx_seq_one_letter_code
_entity_poly.pdbx_strand_id
1 'polypeptide(L)'
;MLSFKFGFLAALVLAASSVSAQTEEDRKWLESVGWDGTVTPLEEIGTVLWNQTYPDPDPEVEFLQKRATYKGIYICRDINWGEPCGYAQQPLNTCISLGADWWRKISSFGPDAGQKCYLYTSNRCKYFCYDGCDPQGNPPGAPDPCCTDNDPAHNPAFGPVRKPGVSTLAGWTDSKGRQWNDQVASWICYNES
;
A
#
# COMPACT_ATOMS: atom_id res chain seq x y z
N MET A 1 26.41 -12.87 60.17
CA MET A 1 25.39 -12.84 59.10
C MET A 1 25.55 -11.52 58.35
N LEU A 2 26.33 -11.50 57.26
CA LEU A 2 26.42 -10.35 56.37
C LEU A 2 25.41 -10.54 55.22
N SER A 3 24.41 -9.67 55.16
CA SER A 3 23.41 -9.64 54.09
C SER A 3 23.91 -8.69 53.00
N PHE A 4 24.35 -9.24 51.87
CA PHE A 4 24.70 -8.48 50.67
C PHE A 4 23.43 -8.31 49.82
N LYS A 5 22.96 -7.06 49.67
CA LYS A 5 21.88 -6.71 48.73
C LYS A 5 22.50 -6.44 47.36
N PHE A 6 22.25 -7.32 46.40
CA PHE A 6 22.53 -7.08 44.99
C PHE A 6 21.45 -6.16 44.40
N GLY A 7 21.83 -4.91 44.11
CA GLY A 7 21.02 -4.00 43.32
C GLY A 7 21.15 -4.33 41.84
N PHE A 8 20.07 -4.80 41.22
CA PHE A 8 19.98 -4.96 39.77
C PHE A 8 19.77 -3.58 39.13
N LEU A 9 20.80 -3.05 38.47
CA LEU A 9 20.66 -1.94 37.52
C LEU A 9 20.08 -2.50 36.23
N ALA A 10 18.81 -2.21 35.94
CA ALA A 10 18.22 -2.45 34.64
C ALA A 10 18.71 -1.36 33.65
N ALA A 11 19.55 -1.75 32.71
CA ALA A 11 19.95 -0.89 31.61
C ALA A 11 18.79 -0.79 30.60
N LEU A 12 18.21 0.41 30.49
CA LEU A 12 17.18 0.73 29.50
C LEU A 12 17.86 0.87 28.13
N VAL A 13 17.76 -0.16 27.29
CA VAL A 13 18.22 -0.08 25.89
C VAL A 13 17.14 0.65 25.08
N LEU A 14 17.37 1.94 24.82
CA LEU A 14 16.60 2.72 23.85
C LEU A 14 16.98 2.25 22.45
N ALA A 15 16.22 1.29 21.91
CA ALA A 15 16.26 0.99 20.49
C ALA A 15 15.59 2.14 19.73
N ALA A 16 16.39 3.06 19.20
CA ALA A 16 15.91 4.05 18.25
C ALA A 16 15.57 3.33 16.94
N SER A 17 14.31 2.94 16.78
CA SER A 17 13.76 2.47 15.50
C SER A 17 13.99 3.57 14.47
N SER A 18 14.85 3.29 13.49
CA SER A 18 15.18 4.24 12.44
C SER A 18 13.97 4.40 11.52
N VAL A 19 13.15 5.42 11.77
CA VAL A 19 12.17 5.93 10.80
C VAL A 19 12.95 6.26 9.54
N SER A 20 12.81 5.42 8.50
CA SER A 20 13.51 5.66 7.24
C SER A 20 13.09 7.01 6.67
N ALA A 21 14.04 7.70 6.03
CA ALA A 21 14.06 9.13 5.70
C ALA A 21 12.72 9.75 5.21
N GLN A 22 11.81 10.06 6.13
CA GLN A 22 10.70 10.98 5.89
C GLN A 22 11.23 12.40 5.80
N THR A 23 10.68 13.19 4.88
CA THR A 23 10.97 14.62 4.86
C THR A 23 10.28 15.33 6.04
N GLU A 24 10.82 16.47 6.46
CA GLU A 24 10.16 17.32 7.47
C GLU A 24 8.74 17.70 7.08
N GLU A 25 8.52 17.89 5.77
CA GLU A 25 7.21 18.24 5.22
C GLU A 25 6.22 17.07 5.30
N ASP A 26 6.66 15.84 5.05
CA ASP A 26 5.83 14.66 5.19
C ASP A 26 5.46 14.43 6.65
N ARG A 27 6.42 14.58 7.57
CA ARG A 27 6.17 14.49 9.00
C ARG A 27 5.13 15.52 9.46
N LYS A 28 5.30 16.80 9.08
CA LYS A 28 4.34 17.86 9.44
C LYS A 28 2.94 17.59 8.91
N TRP A 29 2.84 17.07 7.69
CA TRP A 29 1.54 16.69 7.13
C TRP A 29 0.93 15.53 7.93
N LEU A 30 1.68 14.47 8.22
CA LEU A 30 1.22 13.34 9.03
C LEU A 30 0.75 13.78 10.42
N GLU A 31 1.53 14.61 11.11
CA GLU A 31 1.15 15.20 12.41
C GLU A 31 -0.15 16.01 12.29
N SER A 32 -0.33 16.76 11.19
CA SER A 32 -1.55 17.55 10.95
C SER A 32 -2.81 16.72 10.73
N VAL A 33 -2.67 15.44 10.36
CA VAL A 33 -3.78 14.50 10.16
C VAL A 33 -3.91 13.48 11.29
N GLY A 34 -3.21 13.68 12.40
CA GLY A 34 -3.36 12.86 13.62
C GLY A 34 -2.37 11.71 13.79
N TRP A 35 -1.32 11.63 12.97
CA TRP A 35 -0.28 10.62 13.17
C TRP A 35 0.49 10.84 14.48
N ASP A 36 0.68 9.77 15.24
CA ASP A 36 1.33 9.78 16.57
C ASP A 36 2.85 9.56 16.52
N GLY A 37 3.43 9.46 15.32
CA GLY A 37 4.85 9.17 15.11
C GLY A 37 5.19 7.68 15.10
N THR A 38 4.22 6.78 15.27
CA THR A 38 4.45 5.33 15.27
C THR A 38 4.39 4.74 13.87
N VAL A 39 5.29 3.80 13.57
CA VAL A 39 5.26 3.06 12.31
C VAL A 39 4.64 1.69 12.58
N THR A 40 3.45 1.47 12.02
CA THR A 40 2.77 0.18 12.03
C THR A 40 3.57 -0.81 11.19
N PRO A 41 3.92 -1.99 11.73
CA PRO A 41 4.53 -3.06 10.94
C PRO A 41 3.67 -3.36 9.70
N LEU A 42 4.30 -3.51 8.54
CA LEU A 42 3.57 -3.71 7.29
C LEU A 42 2.71 -4.97 7.34
N GLU A 43 3.13 -5.98 8.10
CA GLU A 43 2.46 -7.25 8.31
C GLU A 43 1.14 -7.11 9.09
N GLU A 44 0.98 -6.05 9.89
CA GLU A 44 -0.28 -5.70 10.55
C GLU A 44 -1.27 -5.00 9.59
N ILE A 45 -0.75 -4.38 8.53
CA ILE A 45 -1.55 -3.76 7.47
C ILE A 45 -1.97 -4.81 6.43
N GLY A 46 -1.04 -5.65 5.99
CA GLY A 46 -1.28 -6.62 4.95
C GLY A 46 -0.08 -7.46 4.56
N THR A 47 -0.22 -8.21 3.48
CA THR A 47 0.82 -9.08 2.93
C THR A 47 1.39 -8.48 1.65
N VAL A 48 2.70 -8.48 1.57
CA VAL A 48 3.44 -8.13 0.36
C VAL A 48 3.28 -9.26 -0.67
N LEU A 49 2.56 -8.99 -1.75
CA LEU A 49 2.46 -9.88 -2.89
C LEU A 49 3.56 -9.52 -3.89
N TRP A 50 4.70 -10.21 -3.76
CA TRP A 50 5.77 -10.12 -4.74
C TRP A 50 5.29 -10.71 -6.07
N ASN A 51 5.39 -9.89 -7.12
CA ASN A 51 5.41 -10.27 -8.53
C ASN A 51 4.80 -11.64 -8.86
N GLN A 52 3.47 -11.74 -8.88
CA GLN A 52 2.78 -12.88 -9.50
C GLN A 52 2.84 -12.80 -11.04
N THR A 53 3.99 -12.47 -11.63
CA THR A 53 4.21 -12.85 -13.04
C THR A 53 4.42 -14.35 -13.06
N TYR A 54 3.37 -15.07 -13.42
CA TYR A 54 3.47 -16.40 -14.01
C TYR A 54 3.88 -16.25 -15.49
N PRO A 55 4.64 -17.17 -16.12
CA PRO A 55 5.32 -18.34 -15.58
C PRO A 55 6.76 -18.04 -15.15
N ASP A 56 7.30 -18.96 -14.37
CA ASP A 56 8.69 -19.10 -13.92
C ASP A 56 9.69 -18.44 -14.90
N PRO A 57 10.42 -17.38 -14.52
CA PRO A 57 11.53 -16.91 -15.32
C PRO A 57 12.53 -18.06 -15.41
N ASP A 58 12.99 -18.33 -16.64
CA ASP A 58 14.16 -19.14 -16.91
C ASP A 58 15.22 -18.93 -15.80
N PRO A 59 15.60 -19.99 -15.04
CA PRO A 59 16.41 -19.85 -13.83
C PRO A 59 17.80 -19.24 -14.03
N GLU A 60 18.19 -18.91 -15.28
CA GLU A 60 19.48 -18.31 -15.61
C GLU A 60 19.50 -16.77 -15.72
N VAL A 61 18.36 -16.06 -15.67
CA VAL A 61 18.40 -14.59 -15.69
C VAL A 61 18.38 -14.04 -14.26
N GLU A 62 19.58 -13.91 -13.67
CA GLU A 62 19.77 -13.07 -12.48
C GLU A 62 19.48 -11.61 -12.84
N PHE A 63 18.20 -11.22 -12.79
CA PHE A 63 17.82 -9.83 -12.83
C PHE A 63 18.37 -9.15 -11.58
N LEU A 64 19.29 -8.20 -11.77
CA LEU A 64 19.72 -7.30 -10.70
C LEU A 64 18.49 -6.60 -10.13
N GLN A 65 18.01 -7.10 -8.99
CA GLN A 65 16.84 -6.54 -8.33
C GLN A 65 17.23 -5.17 -7.80
N LYS A 66 16.68 -4.11 -8.40
CA LYS A 66 16.82 -2.75 -7.87
C LYS A 66 16.38 -2.77 -6.41
N ARG A 67 17.21 -2.22 -5.51
CA ARG A 67 16.89 -2.13 -4.08
C ARG A 67 15.48 -1.54 -3.93
N ALA A 68 14.61 -2.26 -3.22
CA ALA A 68 13.25 -1.79 -2.97
C ALA A 68 13.34 -0.42 -2.30
N THR A 69 12.77 0.58 -2.96
CA THR A 69 12.60 1.91 -2.37
C THR A 69 11.35 1.84 -1.52
N TYR A 70 11.47 2.19 -0.23
CA TYR A 70 10.33 2.23 0.68
C TYR A 70 9.78 3.64 0.77
N LYS A 71 8.45 3.76 0.83
CA LYS A 71 7.75 5.02 1.13
C LYS A 71 6.54 4.75 2.02
N GLY A 72 6.14 5.75 2.78
CA GLY A 72 5.03 5.68 3.71
C GLY A 72 3.66 5.81 3.06
N ILE A 73 2.68 5.20 3.71
CA ILE A 73 1.26 5.45 3.51
C ILE A 73 0.62 5.57 4.88
N TYR A 74 -0.17 6.63 5.05
CA TYR A 74 -1.10 6.78 6.15
C TYR A 74 -2.51 6.38 5.73
N ILE A 75 -3.12 5.48 6.49
CA ILE A 75 -4.47 5.00 6.26
C ILE A 75 -5.31 5.13 7.52
N CYS A 76 -6.60 5.40 7.36
CA CYS A 76 -7.55 5.39 8.47
C CYS A 76 -8.85 4.71 8.07
N ARG A 77 -9.57 4.17 9.07
CA ARG A 77 -10.83 3.48 8.82
C ARG A 77 -12.06 4.37 8.81
N ASP A 78 -11.91 5.63 9.21
CA ASP A 78 -12.96 6.63 9.07
C ASP A 78 -12.53 7.77 8.13
N ILE A 79 -13.51 8.51 7.63
CA ILE A 79 -13.31 9.72 6.84
C ILE A 79 -12.69 10.82 7.70
N ASN A 80 -12.16 11.85 7.06
CA ASN A 80 -11.47 12.98 7.69
C ASN A 80 -10.33 12.54 8.63
N TRP A 81 -9.63 11.47 8.27
CA TRP A 81 -8.52 10.88 9.04
C TRP A 81 -8.95 10.41 10.44
N GLY A 82 -10.21 9.97 10.58
CA GLY A 82 -10.73 9.48 11.85
C GLY A 82 -10.24 8.07 12.19
N GLU A 83 -10.00 7.86 13.48
CA GLU A 83 -9.42 6.63 14.05
C GLU A 83 -10.26 5.35 13.77
N PRO A 84 -9.62 4.16 13.77
CA PRO A 84 -8.19 3.98 13.93
C PRO A 84 -7.39 4.18 12.66
N CYS A 85 -6.17 4.67 12.84
CA CYS A 85 -5.21 4.91 11.77
C CYS A 85 -3.96 4.03 11.87
N GLY A 86 -3.26 3.89 10.75
CA GLY A 86 -1.99 3.17 10.64
C GLY A 86 -1.07 3.86 9.65
N TYR A 87 0.21 3.94 9.98
CA TYR A 87 1.24 4.44 9.10
C TYR A 87 2.25 3.33 8.82
N ALA A 88 2.32 2.85 7.58
CA ALA A 88 3.24 1.78 7.21
C ALA A 88 4.18 2.21 6.08
N GLN A 89 5.42 1.78 6.17
CA GLN A 89 6.39 1.91 5.09
C GLN A 89 6.35 0.65 4.24
N GLN A 90 6.19 0.82 2.93
CA GLN A 90 6.04 -0.30 2.00
C GLN A 90 7.01 -0.21 0.83
N PRO A 91 7.40 -1.35 0.23
CA PRO A 91 8.18 -1.34 -0.99
C PRO A 91 7.34 -0.81 -2.16
N LEU A 92 7.92 0.11 -2.95
CA LEU A 92 7.34 0.56 -4.21
C LEU A 92 7.41 -0.52 -5.29
N ASN A 93 6.49 -0.45 -6.25
CA ASN A 93 6.30 -1.43 -7.33
C ASN A 93 5.89 -2.82 -6.83
N THR A 94 5.42 -2.91 -5.60
CA THR A 94 4.95 -4.16 -5.01
C THR A 94 3.50 -4.02 -4.57
N CYS A 95 2.73 -5.07 -4.78
CA CYS A 95 1.34 -5.10 -4.38
C CYS A 95 1.21 -5.40 -2.89
N ILE A 96 0.41 -4.61 -2.18
CA ILE A 96 0.01 -4.91 -0.81
C ILE A 96 -1.43 -5.42 -0.80
N SER A 97 -1.61 -6.67 -0.41
CA SER A 97 -2.93 -7.25 -0.12
C SER A 97 -3.30 -6.96 1.32
N LEU A 98 -4.43 -6.31 1.56
CA LEU A 98 -4.82 -5.95 2.93
C LEU A 98 -5.16 -7.15 3.79
N GLY A 99 -4.75 -7.09 5.06
CA GLY A 99 -5.15 -8.02 6.11
C GLY A 99 -6.59 -7.77 6.57
N ALA A 100 -7.15 -8.69 7.35
CA ALA A 100 -8.56 -8.69 7.75
C ALA A 100 -9.02 -7.42 8.50
N ASP A 101 -8.11 -6.76 9.23
CA ASP A 101 -8.41 -5.55 9.99
C ASP A 101 -8.57 -4.28 9.13
N TRP A 102 -8.01 -4.31 7.92
CA TRP A 102 -8.01 -3.19 6.96
C TRP A 102 -8.79 -3.49 5.69
N TRP A 103 -9.00 -4.76 5.38
CA TRP A 103 -9.76 -5.23 4.23
C TRP A 103 -11.13 -4.57 4.15
N ARG A 104 -11.34 -3.76 3.10
CA ARG A 104 -12.62 -3.08 2.83
C ARG A 104 -13.12 -2.25 4.01
N LYS A 105 -12.20 -1.57 4.68
CA LYS A 105 -12.47 -0.70 5.84
C LYS A 105 -11.73 0.63 5.77
N ILE A 106 -11.02 0.92 4.69
CA ILE A 106 -10.24 2.16 4.56
C ILE A 106 -11.15 3.27 4.06
N SER A 107 -11.18 4.35 4.82
CA SER A 107 -11.96 5.57 4.56
C SER A 107 -11.09 6.83 4.50
N SER A 108 -9.79 6.71 4.75
CA SER A 108 -8.79 7.74 4.41
C SER A 108 -7.50 7.08 3.94
N PHE A 109 -6.88 7.61 2.88
CA PHE A 109 -5.65 7.08 2.29
C PHE A 109 -4.75 8.21 1.81
N GLY A 110 -3.55 8.31 2.36
CA GLY A 110 -2.59 9.38 2.08
C GLY A 110 -1.16 8.84 1.90
N PRO A 111 -0.65 8.77 0.66
CA PRO A 111 0.74 8.41 0.42
C PRO A 111 1.69 9.59 0.70
N ASP A 112 2.90 9.30 1.18
CA ASP A 112 3.99 10.29 1.30
C ASP A 112 4.29 10.99 -0.05
N ALA A 113 4.94 12.15 -0.02
CA ALA A 113 5.31 12.88 -1.23
C ALA A 113 6.18 12.06 -2.21
N GLY A 114 6.05 12.36 -3.51
CA GLY A 114 6.87 11.75 -4.56
C GLY A 114 6.51 10.30 -4.90
N GLN A 115 5.27 9.88 -4.64
CA GLN A 115 4.71 8.63 -5.14
C GLN A 115 3.26 8.81 -5.58
N LYS A 116 2.82 7.92 -6.47
CA LYS A 116 1.42 7.78 -6.89
C LYS A 116 0.96 6.36 -6.64
N CYS A 117 -0.25 6.21 -6.12
CA CYS A 117 -0.81 4.92 -5.72
C CYS A 117 -2.11 4.62 -6.46
N TYR A 118 -2.35 3.34 -6.72
CA TYR A 118 -3.59 2.83 -7.27
C TYR A 118 -4.19 1.81 -6.29
N LEU A 119 -5.47 1.98 -6.01
CA LEU A 119 -6.22 1.18 -5.03
C LEU A 119 -7.22 0.30 -5.76
N TYR A 120 -7.45 -0.91 -5.24
CA TYR A 120 -8.27 -1.93 -5.90
C TYR A 120 -9.25 -2.55 -4.92
N THR A 121 -10.38 -3.05 -5.44
CA THR A 121 -11.42 -3.71 -4.64
C THR A 121 -11.20 -5.22 -4.44
N SER A 122 -10.18 -5.76 -5.13
CA SER A 122 -9.67 -7.13 -4.99
C SER A 122 -8.45 -7.20 -4.07
N ASN A 123 -8.11 -8.40 -3.56
CA ASN A 123 -6.91 -8.67 -2.75
C ASN A 123 -5.63 -8.68 -3.57
N ARG A 124 -5.72 -8.46 -4.87
CA ARG A 124 -4.58 -8.40 -5.76
C ARG A 124 -4.63 -7.09 -6.53
N CYS A 125 -3.51 -6.39 -6.56
CA CYS A 125 -3.30 -5.16 -7.32
C CYS A 125 -3.15 -5.44 -8.82
N LYS A 126 -3.12 -6.72 -9.19
CA LYS A 126 -2.96 -7.22 -10.54
C LYS A 126 -3.76 -8.52 -10.71
N TYR A 127 -4.40 -8.67 -11.88
CA TYR A 127 -5.29 -9.75 -12.39
C TYR A 127 -6.79 -9.59 -12.02
N PHE A 128 -7.75 -9.66 -12.97
CA PHE A 128 -7.89 -10.61 -14.08
C PHE A 128 -8.21 -9.96 -15.46
N CYS A 129 -7.40 -10.26 -16.47
CA CYS A 129 -7.95 -10.94 -17.65
C CYS A 129 -7.22 -12.30 -17.75
N TYR A 130 -7.73 -13.31 -17.02
CA TYR A 130 -7.35 -14.72 -17.17
C TYR A 130 -8.58 -15.61 -17.00
N ASP A 131 -9.52 -15.45 -17.93
CA ASP A 131 -10.58 -16.42 -18.25
C ASP A 131 -10.73 -16.54 -19.78
N GLY A 132 -9.61 -16.45 -20.52
CA GLY A 132 -9.56 -16.84 -21.94
C GLY A 132 -9.26 -15.76 -22.97
N CYS A 133 -8.17 -14.99 -22.79
CA CYS A 133 -7.61 -14.13 -23.84
C CYS A 133 -6.10 -14.41 -23.88
N ASP A 134 -5.66 -15.51 -24.47
CA ASP A 134 -5.83 -15.86 -25.88
C ASP A 134 -5.75 -17.39 -26.06
N PRO A 135 -6.40 -17.98 -27.08
CA PRO A 135 -5.74 -19.06 -27.79
C PRO A 135 -5.43 -18.60 -29.24
N GLN A 136 -4.22 -18.08 -29.43
CA GLN A 136 -3.49 -17.92 -30.70
C GLN A 136 -3.74 -16.72 -31.66
N GLY A 137 -3.96 -15.46 -31.24
CA GLY A 137 -4.27 -14.38 -32.20
C GLY A 137 -3.69 -12.97 -32.06
N ASN A 138 -3.44 -12.42 -30.87
CA ASN A 138 -3.13 -10.98 -30.78
C ASN A 138 -1.63 -10.67 -30.90
N PRO A 139 -1.23 -9.76 -31.81
CA PRO A 139 0.17 -9.39 -31.97
C PRO A 139 0.67 -8.60 -30.75
N PRO A 140 1.97 -8.69 -30.43
CA PRO A 140 2.59 -7.87 -29.39
C PRO A 140 2.28 -6.38 -29.60
N GLY A 141 1.61 -5.76 -28.63
CA GLY A 141 1.24 -4.34 -28.66
C GLY A 141 -0.20 -4.03 -29.11
N ALA A 142 -1.03 -5.02 -29.40
CA ALA A 142 -2.47 -4.80 -29.53
C ALA A 142 -3.11 -4.57 -28.13
N PRO A 143 -4.05 -3.62 -27.99
CA PRO A 143 -4.83 -3.47 -26.75
C PRO A 143 -5.60 -4.76 -26.51
N ASP A 144 -5.39 -5.37 -25.33
CA ASP A 144 -6.08 -6.60 -24.94
C ASP A 144 -7.58 -6.28 -24.74
N PRO A 145 -8.49 -6.82 -25.58
CA PRO A 145 -9.91 -6.52 -25.50
C PRO A 145 -10.57 -6.99 -24.19
N CYS A 146 -9.87 -7.81 -23.41
CA CYS A 146 -10.37 -8.41 -22.16
C CYS A 146 -10.07 -7.55 -20.93
N CYS A 147 -9.43 -6.42 -21.15
CA CYS A 147 -9.11 -5.47 -20.13
C CYS A 147 -9.71 -4.08 -20.47
N THR A 148 -10.91 -4.08 -21.08
CA THR A 148 -11.69 -2.85 -21.31
C THR A 148 -12.50 -2.47 -20.07
N ASP A 149 -12.70 -1.16 -19.88
CA ASP A 149 -13.42 -0.54 -18.75
C ASP A 149 -14.88 -0.99 -18.54
N ASN A 150 -15.40 -1.85 -19.43
CA ASN A 150 -16.76 -2.37 -19.43
C ASN A 150 -16.83 -3.87 -19.08
N ASP A 151 -15.71 -4.55 -18.84
CA ASP A 151 -15.71 -5.94 -18.40
C ASP A 151 -16.07 -6.02 -16.91
N PRO A 152 -17.15 -6.72 -16.51
CA PRO A 152 -17.46 -6.97 -15.10
C PRO A 152 -16.38 -7.76 -14.35
N ALA A 153 -15.47 -8.44 -15.05
CA ALA A 153 -14.29 -9.09 -14.49
C ALA A 153 -13.10 -8.15 -14.26
N HIS A 154 -13.19 -6.89 -14.72
CA HIS A 154 -12.13 -5.91 -14.50
C HIS A 154 -12.04 -5.54 -13.03
N ASN A 155 -10.88 -5.75 -12.41
CA ASN A 155 -10.61 -5.25 -11.07
C ASN A 155 -10.52 -3.72 -11.14
N PRO A 156 -11.56 -2.98 -10.73
CA PRO A 156 -11.53 -1.54 -10.89
C PRO A 156 -10.37 -0.99 -10.09
N ALA A 157 -9.81 0.12 -10.57
CA ALA A 157 -8.76 0.86 -9.89
C ALA A 157 -9.24 2.27 -9.55
N PHE A 158 -8.86 2.75 -8.37
CA PHE A 158 -9.00 4.15 -7.95
C PHE A 158 -7.64 4.80 -7.86
N GLY A 159 -7.54 6.04 -8.34
CA GLY A 159 -6.31 6.81 -8.39
C GLY A 159 -5.98 7.29 -9.80
N PRO A 160 -4.74 7.79 -10.03
CA PRO A 160 -3.65 7.82 -9.06
C PRO A 160 -3.94 8.72 -7.85
N VAL A 161 -3.81 8.18 -6.64
CA VAL A 161 -3.82 8.95 -5.39
C VAL A 161 -2.42 9.43 -5.07
N ARG A 162 -2.31 10.70 -4.68
CA ARG A 162 -1.07 11.41 -4.34
C ARG A 162 -1.29 12.18 -3.04
N LYS A 163 -0.22 12.67 -2.40
CA LYS A 163 -0.29 13.63 -1.30
C LYS A 163 -1.23 14.80 -1.67
N PRO A 164 -2.14 15.24 -0.77
CA PRO A 164 -2.33 14.81 0.62
C PRO A 164 -3.19 13.54 0.80
N GLY A 165 -3.63 12.90 -0.28
CA GLY A 165 -4.49 11.73 -0.24
C GLY A 165 -5.97 12.04 -0.46
N VAL A 166 -6.80 11.06 -0.12
CA VAL A 166 -8.27 11.17 -0.14
C VAL A 166 -8.80 10.75 1.22
N SER A 167 -9.77 11.50 1.74
CA SER A 167 -10.30 11.29 3.09
C SER A 167 -11.76 11.74 3.24
N THR A 168 -12.37 12.30 2.20
CA THR A 168 -13.78 12.69 2.21
C THR A 168 -14.58 11.77 1.28
N LEU A 169 -15.88 11.63 1.54
CA LEU A 169 -16.77 10.84 0.67
C LEU A 169 -16.73 11.33 -0.79
N ALA A 170 -16.68 12.66 -0.97
CA ALA A 170 -16.52 13.27 -2.30
C ALA A 170 -15.17 12.89 -2.94
N GLY A 171 -14.09 12.88 -2.15
CA GLY A 171 -12.76 12.45 -2.60
C GLY A 171 -12.71 10.97 -2.98
N TRP A 172 -13.53 10.12 -2.39
CA TRP A 172 -13.65 8.69 -2.71
C TRP A 172 -14.60 8.38 -3.88
N THR A 173 -15.12 9.38 -4.58
CA THR A 173 -16.00 9.15 -5.73
C THR A 173 -15.20 9.23 -7.02
N ASP A 174 -15.23 8.17 -7.84
CA ASP A 174 -14.55 8.16 -9.14
C ASP A 174 -15.37 8.84 -10.24
N SER A 175 -14.81 8.95 -11.44
CA SER A 175 -15.46 9.60 -12.60
C SER A 175 -16.75 8.91 -13.07
N LYS A 176 -16.99 7.66 -12.64
CA LYS A 176 -18.22 6.90 -12.91
C LYS A 176 -19.24 7.04 -11.76
N GLY A 177 -18.95 7.85 -10.75
CA GLY A 177 -19.79 8.02 -9.57
C GLY A 177 -19.70 6.86 -8.57
N ARG A 178 -18.73 5.93 -8.73
CA ARG A 178 -18.56 4.84 -7.78
C ARG A 178 -17.85 5.36 -6.54
N GLN A 179 -18.36 4.95 -5.40
CA GLN A 179 -17.84 5.33 -4.10
C GLN A 179 -16.87 4.25 -3.60
N TRP A 180 -15.67 4.66 -3.18
CA TRP A 180 -14.54 3.79 -2.86
C TRP A 180 -14.19 3.68 -1.37
N ASN A 181 -14.90 4.42 -0.52
CA ASN A 181 -14.84 4.27 0.93
C ASN A 181 -15.19 2.83 1.31
N ASP A 182 -14.39 2.22 2.16
CA ASP A 182 -14.57 0.82 2.58
C ASP A 182 -14.59 -0.18 1.41
N GLN A 183 -14.02 0.17 0.25
CA GLN A 183 -13.91 -0.76 -0.88
C GLN A 183 -12.49 -1.26 -1.10
N VAL A 184 -11.49 -0.57 -0.55
CA VAL A 184 -10.07 -0.86 -0.77
C VAL A 184 -9.70 -2.21 -0.15
N ALA A 185 -9.05 -3.04 -0.94
CA ALA A 185 -8.66 -4.41 -0.63
C ALA A 185 -7.19 -4.68 -0.94
N SER A 186 -6.61 -3.92 -1.87
CA SER A 186 -5.17 -3.90 -2.13
C SER A 186 -4.75 -2.58 -2.78
N TRP A 187 -3.45 -2.30 -2.80
CA TRP A 187 -2.90 -1.18 -3.55
C TRP A 187 -1.46 -1.43 -4.02
N ILE A 188 -1.06 -0.67 -5.02
CA ILE A 188 0.33 -0.59 -5.49
C ILE A 188 0.73 0.87 -5.66
N CYS A 189 1.97 1.19 -5.28
CA CYS A 189 2.51 2.55 -5.42
C CYS A 189 3.79 2.56 -6.24
N TYR A 190 3.98 3.65 -6.97
CA TYR A 190 5.10 3.90 -7.86
C TYR A 190 5.77 5.20 -7.47
N ASN A 191 7.08 5.31 -7.74
CA ASN A 191 7.74 6.62 -7.69
C ASN A 191 7.06 7.57 -8.68
N GLU A 192 6.90 8.81 -8.25
CA GLU A 192 6.52 9.92 -9.11
C GLU A 192 7.79 10.63 -9.55
N SER A 193 8.08 10.56 -10.85
CA SER A 193 9.21 11.20 -11.52
C SER A 193 8.93 12.64 -11.87
#